data_AF-A0A1F9RJ27-F1
#
_entry.id   AF-A0A1F9RJ27-F1
#
_cell.length_a   1.000
_cell.length_b   1.000
_cell.length_c   1.000
_cell.angle_alpha   90.00
_cell.angle_beta   90.00
_cell.angle_gamma   90.00
#
_symmetry.space_group_name_H-M   'P 1'
#
loop_
_entity.id
_entity.type
_entity.pdbx_description
1 polymer ?
#
loop_
_entity_poly.entity_id
_entity_poly.type
_entity_poly.pdbx_seq_one_letter_code
_entity_poly.pdbx_strand_id
1 'polypeptide(L)' 'MVLEPGILLLDEPTSSLDEASVRVIEELLLELKKTCTILLVSHYMDQIGRTADHRLVLKDRRLSHEDG' A
#
# COMPACT_ATOMS: atom_id res chain seq x y z
N MET A 1 -8.89 22.87 -7.49
CA MET A 1 -8.73 21.40 -7.51
C MET A 1 -7.34 21.10 -6.99
N VAL A 2 -7.21 20.40 -5.86
CA VAL A 2 -5.92 19.91 -5.37
C VAL A 2 -5.90 18.42 -5.70
N LEU A 3 -5.44 18.08 -6.90
CA LEU A 3 -5.45 16.69 -7.42
C LEU A 3 -4.08 16.01 -7.35
N GLU A 4 -3.06 16.70 -6.84
CA GLU A 4 -1.71 16.17 -6.70
C GLU A 4 -1.36 16.14 -5.20
N PRO A 5 -1.91 15.18 -4.43
CA PRO A 5 -1.58 15.08 -3.02
C PRO A 5 -0.12 14.67 -2.88
N GLY A 6 0.61 15.32 -1.97
CA GLY A 6 1.96 14.86 -1.60
C GLY A 6 1.96 13.50 -0.90
N ILE A 7 0.83 13.13 -0.27
CA ILE A 7 0.64 11.88 0.48
C ILE A 7 -0.75 11.30 0.19
N LEU A 8 -0.82 10.01 -0.14
CA LEU A 8 -2.04 9.23 -0.31
C LEU A 8 -2.16 8.19 0.82
N LEU A 9 -3.30 8.15 1.50
CA LEU A 9 -3.60 7.19 2.57
C LEU A 9 -4.66 6.20 2.07
N LEU A 10 -4.37 4.90 2.13
CA LEU A 10 -5.27 3.84 1.67
C LEU A 10 -5.44 2.79 2.74
N ASP A 11 -6.68 2.57 3.17
CA ASP A 11 -7.04 1.54 4.15
C ASP A 11 -7.70 0.36 3.43
N GLU A 12 -6.99 -0.77 3.35
CA GLU A 12 -7.45 -2.03 2.74
C GLU A 12 -8.06 -1.87 1.32
N PRO A 13 -7.36 -1.21 0.37
CA PRO A 13 -7.94 -0.78 -0.92
C PRO A 13 -8.29 -1.92 -1.88
N THR A 14 -7.83 -3.14 -1.59
CA THR A 14 -8.13 -4.33 -2.40
C THR A 14 -8.97 -5.37 -1.66
N SER A 15 -9.55 -4.99 -0.52
CA SER A 15 -10.46 -5.87 0.21
C SER A 15 -11.65 -6.27 -0.67
N SER A 16 -12.03 -7.54 -0.61
CA SER A 16 -13.16 -8.12 -1.39
C SER A 16 -13.00 -8.12 -2.92
N LEU A 17 -11.81 -7.81 -3.44
CA LEU A 17 -11.51 -7.93 -4.87
C LEU A 17 -11.02 -9.33 -5.23
N ASP A 18 -11.25 -9.73 -6.48
CA ASP A 18 -10.62 -10.91 -7.04
C ASP A 18 -9.14 -10.63 -7.39
N GLU A 19 -8.39 -11.70 -7.66
CA GLU A 19 -6.95 -11.61 -7.92
C GLU A 19 -6.61 -10.73 -9.14
N ALA A 20 -7.46 -10.73 -10.17
CA ALA A 20 -7.28 -9.91 -11.37
C ALA A 20 -7.41 -8.42 -11.04
N SER A 21 -8.44 -8.06 -10.27
CA SER A 21 -8.70 -6.68 -9.85
C SER A 21 -7.63 -6.20 -8.85
N VAL A 22 -7.15 -7.07 -7.95
CA VAL A 22 -6.01 -6.77 -7.06
C VAL A 22 -4.79 -6.33 -7.88
N ARG A 23 -4.44 -7.08 -8.94
CA ARG A 23 -3.28 -6.74 -9.80
C ARG A 23 -3.41 -5.38 -10.47
N VAL A 24 -4.60 -5.02 -10.95
CA VAL A 24 -4.87 -3.69 -11.54
C VAL A 24 -4.62 -2.58 -10.53
N ILE A 25 -5.07 -2.77 -9.28
CA ILE A 25 -4.82 -1.80 -8.21
C ILE A 25 -3.34 -1.74 -7.86
N GLU A 26 -2.65 -2.88 -7.74
CA GLU A 26 -1.21 -2.93 -7.47
C GLU A 26 -0.41 -2.18 -8.55
N GLU A 27 -0.72 -2.37 -9.83
CA GLU A 27 -0.10 -1.63 -10.95
C GLU A 27 -0.33 -0.12 -10.82
N LEU A 28 -1.55 0.31 -10.47
CA LEU A 28 -1.85 1.72 -10.25
C LEU A 28 -1.03 2.30 -9.07
N LEU A 29 -0.90 1.55 -7.97
CA LEU A 29 -0.08 1.99 -6.82
C LEU A 29 1.39 2.15 -7.20
N LEU A 30 1.92 1.26 -8.04
CA LEU A 30 3.30 1.34 -8.54
C LEU A 30 3.55 2.56 -9.44
N GLU A 31 2.55 3.03 -10.17
CA GLU A 31 2.65 4.28 -10.93
C GLU A 31 2.52 5.51 -10.02
N LEU A 32 1.56 5.50 -9.09
CA LEU A 32 1.32 6.63 -8.19
C LEU A 32 2.47 6.89 -7.21
N LYS A 33 3.17 5.85 -6.74
CA LYS A 33 4.31 6.01 -5.82
C LYS A 33 5.50 6.74 -6.46
N LYS A 34 5.53 6.88 -7.79
CA LYS A 34 6.55 7.68 -8.50
C LYS A 34 6.34 9.17 -8.34
N THR A 35 5.13 9.62 -7.99
CA THR A 35 4.75 11.03 -7.94
C THR A 35 4.25 11.48 -6.56
N CYS A 36 3.91 10.55 -5.65
CA CYS A 36 3.50 10.85 -4.29
C CYS A 36 3.95 9.78 -3.29
N THR A 37 3.92 10.11 -1.99
CA THR A 37 4.12 9.11 -0.93
C THR A 37 2.82 8.36 -0.67
N ILE A 38 2.87 7.03 -0.59
CA ILE A 38 1.70 6.20 -0.29
C ILE A 38 1.86 5.54 1.08
N LEU A 39 0.87 5.71 1.97
CA LEU A 39 0.71 4.89 3.16
C LEU A 39 -0.44 3.91 2.92
N LEU A 40 -0.08 2.64 2.74
CA LEU A 40 -1.01 1.54 2.52
C LEU A 40 -1.15 0.71 3.79
N VAL A 41 -2.39 0.47 4.22
CA VAL A 41 -2.73 -0.51 5.27
C VAL A 41 -3.32 -1.74 4.59
N SER A 42 -2.74 -2.91 4.86
CA SER A 42 -3.17 -4.19 4.32
C SER A 42 -2.75 -5.31 5.25
N HIS A 43 -3.53 -6.38 5.29
CA HIS A 43 -3.14 -7.65 5.92
C HIS A 43 -2.63 -8.68 4.91
N TYR A 44 -2.63 -8.37 3.60
CA TYR A 44 -2.13 -9.24 2.55
C TYR A 44 -0.63 -9.04 2.33
N MET A 45 0.19 -9.85 3.00
CA MET A 45 1.65 -9.70 2.99
C MET A 45 2.28 -9.83 1.60
N ASP A 46 1.72 -10.67 0.73
CA ASP A 46 2.22 -10.83 -0.64
C ASP A 46 2.03 -9.54 -1.48
N GLN A 47 0.92 -8.83 -1.29
CA GLN A 47 0.67 -7.53 -1.90
C GLN A 47 1.65 -6.48 -1.38
N ILE A 48 1.85 -6.44 -0.07
CA ILE A 48 2.80 -5.50 0.56
C ILE A 48 4.20 -5.74 -0.02
N GLY A 49 4.64 -6.99 -0.13
CA GLY A 49 5.94 -7.34 -0.70
C GLY A 49 6.12 -6.93 -2.16
N ARG A 50 5.04 -6.82 -2.94
CA ARG A 50 5.10 -6.35 -4.34
C ARG A 50 5.05 -4.83 -4.49
N THR A 51 4.44 -4.12 -3.55
CA THR A 51 4.07 -2.70 -3.73
C THR A 51 4.84 -1.72 -2.85
N ALA A 52 5.23 -2.12 -1.63
CA ALA A 52 5.80 -1.22 -0.64
C ALA A 52 7.34 -1.09 -0.74
N ASP A 53 7.87 0.11 -0.54
CA ASP A 53 9.32 0.34 -0.37
C ASP A 53 9.79 0.03 1.06
N HIS A 54 8.90 0.25 2.03
CA HIS A 54 9.16 0.07 3.45
C HIS A 54 7.99 -0.67 4.09
N ARG A 55 8.28 -1.59 5.03
CA ARG A 55 7.25 -2.33 5.76
C ARG A 55 7.26 -1.96 7.24
N LEU A 56 6.07 -1.61 7.73
CA LEU A 56 5.82 -1.41 9.15
C LEU A 56 4.82 -2.46 9.62
N VAL A 57 5.17 -3.22 10.66
CA VAL A 57 4.32 -4.25 11.24
C VAL A 57 3.75 -3.74 12.56
N LEU A 58 2.43 -3.72 12.67
CA LEU A 58 1.72 -3.41 13.91
C LEU A 58 1.34 -4.72 14.61
N LYS A 59 1.96 -4.99 15.76
CA LYS A 59 1.69 -6.18 16.58
C LYS A 59 1.70 -5.81 18.05
N ASP A 60 0.72 -6.31 18.81
CA ASP A 60 0.62 -6.06 20.26
C ASP A 60 0.67 -4.56 20.63
N ARG A 61 -0.02 -3.73 19.82
CA ARG A 61 -0.02 -2.25 19.91
C ARG A 61 1.36 -1.59 19.71
N ARG A 62 2.33 -2.32 19.17
CA ARG A 62 3.68 -1.84 18.88
C ARG A 62 3.91 -1.87 17.38
N LEU A 63 4.40 -0.75 16.84
CA LEU A 63 4.85 -0.63 15.46
C LEU A 63 6.35 -0.95 15.38
N SER A 64 6.74 -1.83 14.46
CA SER A 64 8.15 -2.12 14.16
C SER A 64 8.42 -2.00 12.68
N HIS A 65 9.59 -1.45 12.33
CA HIS A 65 10.10 -1.46 10.97
C HIS A 65 10.70 -2.83 10.65
N GLU A 66 10.33 -3.39 9.51
CA GLU A 66 10.98 -4.57 8.94
C GLU A 66 11.68 -4.15 7.66
N ASP A 67 13.01 -4.34 7.63
CA ASP A 67 13.78 -4.20 6.42
C ASP A 67 13.51 -5.45 5.55
N GLY A 68 13.00 -5.22 4.34
CA GLY A 68 12.73 -6.26 3.34
C GLY A 68 13.98 -6.74 2.63
#